data_AF-A0AAW1ZB58-F1
#
_entry.id   AF-A0AAW1ZB58-F1
#
_cell.length_a   1.000
_cell.length_b   1.000
_cell.length_c   1.000
_cell.angle_alpha   90.00
_cell.angle_beta   90.00
_cell.angle_gamma   90.00
#
_symmetry.space_group_name_H-M   'P 1'
#
loop_
_entity.id
_entity.type
_entity.pdbx_description
1 polymer ?
#
loop_
_entity_poly.entity_id
_entity_poly.type
_entity_poly.pdbx_seq_one_letter_code
_entity_poly.pdbx_strand_id
1 'polypeptide(L)'
;MLAMDQGIVEEWLSEFKTLPETAVSSYAASLKDKGSLVPALYKVIRENYSDLLEPVCHQLFEFYRSGEPRLQRFTLQFLPELVWSYLSVTAGRDPHCSGCIEALLLGIYNLEIVDKDGQSKVLSFTIPSLSKPSVYHEPSSFGSLALTEGALANHGLSRVVYSGPHLQRETFTAQNRFEVLTFLLLCYNAALSYMTSSSLQSLCQLSSRVSICGYPRQQVRRYKGISARLMVTSEFLVQLITGIHFALCNGEVDLGSKALDDVLYRAQLELFPEALLVGNAIKSSLHGATLKSNKEGTRSIQVEITPTAPRISRNAVTSLSIRGHRWKRHESQEDSVDSPDSCPTGPIPEISVTGVSGERLANGEALRSRTEGEALGGATEVGVDPRGQEVRRQKSVRRHLEDGTPSAGRVQF
;
A
#
# COMPACT_ATOMS: atom_id res chain seq x y z
N MET A 1 8.56 -6.60 42.09
CA MET A 1 8.56 -6.28 40.66
C MET A 1 7.22 -5.68 40.24
N LEU A 2 6.09 -6.42 40.25
CA LEU A 2 4.75 -5.87 39.94
C LEU A 2 4.43 -4.52 40.60
N ALA A 3 4.53 -4.40 41.93
CA ALA A 3 4.27 -3.15 42.64
C ALA A 3 5.25 -1.99 42.29
N MET A 4 6.44 -2.30 41.78
CA MET A 4 7.43 -1.30 41.35
C MET A 4 7.07 -0.74 39.97
N ASP A 5 6.56 -1.59 39.07
CA ASP A 5 6.07 -1.17 37.76
C ASP A 5 4.82 -0.27 37.90
N GLN A 6 3.92 -0.61 38.84
CA GLN A 6 2.74 0.20 39.16
C GLN A 6 3.11 1.59 39.68
N GLY A 7 4.01 1.68 40.67
CA GLY A 7 4.46 2.96 41.23
C GLY A 7 5.09 3.90 40.20
N ILE A 8 5.84 3.38 39.22
CA ILE A 8 6.42 4.17 38.12
C ILE A 8 5.31 4.79 37.23
N VAL A 9 4.25 4.04 36.96
CA VAL A 9 3.11 4.53 36.17
C VAL A 9 2.28 5.53 36.96
N GLU A 10 2.04 5.29 38.26
CA GLU A 10 1.33 6.22 39.15
C GLU A 10 2.09 7.56 39.32
N GLU A 11 3.42 7.51 39.48
CA GLU A 11 4.28 8.69 39.51
C GLU A 11 4.15 9.49 38.20
N TRP A 12 4.28 8.83 37.05
CA TRP A 12 4.11 9.45 35.71
C TRP A 12 2.72 10.05 35.49
N LEU A 13 1.66 9.42 36.01
CA LEU A 13 0.30 9.96 35.98
C LEU A 13 0.15 11.20 36.88
N SER A 14 0.82 11.25 38.02
CA SER A 14 0.76 12.38 38.95
C SER A 14 1.58 13.59 38.48
N GLU A 15 2.74 13.35 37.88
CA GLU A 15 3.68 14.35 37.38
C GLU A 15 3.06 15.17 36.24
N PHE A 16 2.37 14.51 35.30
CA PHE A 16 1.74 15.23 34.18
C PHE A 16 0.51 16.03 34.62
N LYS A 17 -0.31 15.50 35.55
CA LYS A 17 -1.49 16.21 36.09
C LYS A 17 -1.16 17.52 36.79
N THR A 18 0.07 17.70 37.26
CA THR A 18 0.54 18.90 37.96
C THR A 18 1.41 19.81 37.07
N LEU A 19 1.61 19.43 35.80
CA LEU A 19 2.49 20.13 34.87
C LEU A 19 1.80 21.38 34.28
N PRO A 20 2.41 22.58 34.33
CA PRO A 20 1.88 23.74 33.63
C PRO A 20 2.09 23.62 32.10
N GLU A 21 1.18 24.21 31.32
CA GLU A 21 1.21 24.17 29.85
C GLU A 21 2.56 24.64 29.26
N THR A 22 3.20 25.62 29.89
CA THR A 22 4.52 26.16 29.49
C THR A 22 5.67 25.14 29.61
N ALA A 23 5.52 24.09 30.42
CA ALA A 23 6.54 23.06 30.63
C ALA A 23 6.34 21.81 29.74
N VAL A 24 5.23 21.70 29.00
CA VAL A 24 4.85 20.51 28.22
C VAL A 24 5.94 20.06 27.24
N SER A 25 6.55 20.98 26.48
CA SER A 25 7.60 20.63 25.51
C SER A 25 8.92 20.19 26.19
N SER A 26 9.21 20.73 27.38
CA SER A 26 10.37 20.33 28.20
C SER A 26 10.15 18.93 28.81
N TYR A 27 8.95 18.65 29.30
CA TYR A 27 8.55 17.33 29.78
C TYR A 27 8.58 16.28 28.65
N ALA A 28 8.07 16.64 27.47
CA ALA A 28 8.14 15.79 26.28
C ALA A 28 9.59 15.49 25.84
N ALA A 29 10.55 16.35 26.20
CA ALA A 29 11.97 16.11 25.99
C ALA A 29 12.56 15.06 26.96
N SER A 30 12.08 15.00 28.21
CA SER A 30 12.62 14.14 29.27
C SER A 30 11.99 12.74 29.32
N LEU A 31 10.83 12.51 28.66
CA LEU A 31 10.22 11.17 28.57
C LEU A 31 11.16 10.09 28.01
N LYS A 32 12.08 10.47 27.11
CA LYS A 32 13.09 9.55 26.54
C LYS A 32 14.07 9.01 27.60
N ASP A 33 14.30 9.78 28.68
CA ASP A 33 15.26 9.46 29.74
C ASP A 33 14.63 8.51 30.78
N LYS A 34 13.29 8.39 30.79
CA LYS A 34 12.51 7.48 31.66
C LYS A 34 12.44 6.06 31.08
N GLY A 35 13.60 5.41 30.93
CA GLY A 35 13.72 4.10 30.26
C GLY A 35 12.86 2.96 30.84
N SER A 36 12.48 3.02 32.11
CA SER A 36 11.59 2.04 32.78
C SER A 36 10.09 2.25 32.48
N LEU A 37 9.68 3.46 32.09
CA LEU A 37 8.28 3.81 31.88
C LEU A 37 7.66 3.07 30.69
N VAL A 38 8.36 3.03 29.54
CA VAL A 38 7.83 2.41 28.32
C VAL A 38 7.55 0.90 28.51
N PRO A 39 8.45 0.09 29.12
CA PRO A 39 8.13 -1.29 29.50
C PRO A 39 6.93 -1.42 30.45
N ALA A 40 6.80 -0.54 31.45
CA ALA A 40 5.68 -0.57 32.39
C ALA A 40 4.35 -0.24 31.70
N LEU A 41 4.32 0.75 30.80
CA LEU A 41 3.13 1.07 30.00
C LEU A 41 2.73 -0.07 29.05
N TYR A 42 3.68 -0.72 28.37
CA TYR A 42 3.38 -1.93 27.58
C TYR A 42 2.78 -3.06 28.41
N LYS A 43 3.19 -3.19 29.68
CA LYS A 43 2.62 -4.17 30.59
C LYS A 43 1.18 -3.85 30.97
N VAL A 44 0.89 -2.60 31.37
CA VAL A 44 -0.48 -2.14 31.66
C VAL A 44 -1.39 -2.35 30.43
N ILE A 45 -0.94 -2.01 29.22
CA ILE A 45 -1.72 -2.17 27.97
C ILE A 45 -1.99 -3.64 27.61
N ARG A 46 -1.15 -4.59 28.07
CA ARG A 46 -1.35 -6.04 27.89
C ARG A 46 -2.24 -6.65 28.98
N GLU A 47 -2.29 -6.03 30.15
CA GLU A 47 -3.05 -6.46 31.32
C GLU A 47 -4.42 -5.75 31.31
N ASN A 48 -5.33 -6.21 30.45
CA ASN A 48 -6.62 -5.56 30.12
C ASN A 48 -7.60 -5.34 31.29
N TYR A 49 -7.29 -5.87 32.48
CA TYR A 49 -8.05 -5.72 33.72
C TYR A 49 -7.29 -4.88 34.78
N SER A 50 -6.23 -4.16 34.38
CA SER A 50 -5.48 -3.29 35.27
C SER A 50 -6.26 -2.01 35.57
N ASP A 51 -6.39 -1.66 36.85
CA ASP A 51 -7.00 -0.39 37.29
C ASP A 51 -6.25 0.85 36.75
N LEU A 52 -4.99 0.69 36.34
CA LEU A 52 -4.18 1.74 35.71
C LEU A 52 -4.46 1.93 34.22
N LEU A 53 -5.19 1.02 33.56
CA LEU A 53 -5.37 1.06 32.10
C LEU A 53 -6.18 2.28 31.64
N GLU A 54 -7.26 2.61 32.34
CA GLU A 54 -8.10 3.77 32.03
C GLU A 54 -7.35 5.11 32.18
N PRO A 55 -6.70 5.43 33.31
CA PRO A 55 -5.94 6.68 33.44
C PRO A 55 -4.72 6.73 32.49
N VAL A 56 -4.08 5.60 32.18
CA VAL A 56 -3.04 5.53 31.14
C VAL A 56 -3.62 5.88 29.77
N CYS A 57 -4.75 5.28 29.37
CA CYS A 57 -5.39 5.60 28.09
C CYS A 57 -5.81 7.07 28.00
N HIS A 58 -6.35 7.63 29.08
CA HIS A 58 -6.72 9.05 29.15
C HIS A 58 -5.49 9.97 29.01
N GLN A 59 -4.40 9.69 29.73
CA GLN A 59 -3.18 10.49 29.61
C GLN A 59 -2.51 10.36 28.24
N LEU A 60 -2.53 9.18 27.62
CA LEU A 60 -2.06 8.97 26.24
C LEU A 60 -2.90 9.74 25.21
N PHE A 61 -4.21 9.91 25.45
CA PHE A 61 -5.09 10.74 24.62
C PHE A 61 -4.75 12.23 24.77
N GLU A 62 -4.62 12.74 26.01
CA GLU A 62 -4.24 14.14 26.26
C GLU A 62 -2.84 14.47 25.72
N PHE A 63 -1.88 13.53 25.80
CA PHE A 63 -0.59 13.62 25.11
C PHE A 63 -0.76 13.82 23.60
N TYR A 64 -1.66 13.06 22.97
CA TYR A 64 -1.92 13.17 21.53
C TYR A 64 -2.60 14.50 21.16
N ARG A 65 -3.58 14.90 21.97
CA ARG A 65 -4.40 16.11 21.83
C ARG A 65 -3.59 17.39 22.01
N SER A 66 -2.52 17.36 22.79
CA SER A 66 -1.63 18.52 23.04
C SER A 66 -1.03 19.14 21.77
N GLY A 67 -0.94 18.40 20.67
CA GLY A 67 -0.29 18.83 19.43
C GLY A 67 1.24 18.86 19.48
N GLU A 68 1.87 18.57 20.63
CA GLU A 68 3.34 18.46 20.75
C GLU A 68 3.82 17.19 20.03
N PRO A 69 4.61 17.28 18.94
CA PRO A 69 4.95 16.13 18.11
C PRO A 69 5.68 15.02 18.85
N ARG A 70 6.42 15.34 19.92
CA ARG A 70 7.08 14.35 20.77
C ARG A 70 6.09 13.51 21.57
N LEU A 71 5.03 14.12 22.12
CA LEU A 71 3.99 13.43 22.87
C LEU A 71 3.11 12.57 21.95
N GLN A 72 2.75 13.09 20.77
CA GLN A 72 2.05 12.32 19.74
C GLN A 72 2.81 11.05 19.33
N ARG A 73 4.14 11.16 19.10
CA ARG A 73 5.00 10.01 18.80
C ARG A 73 5.13 9.04 19.99
N PHE A 74 5.23 9.56 21.22
CA PHE A 74 5.25 8.75 22.42
C PHE A 74 3.97 7.90 22.57
N THR A 75 2.80 8.47 22.27
CA THR A 75 1.54 7.71 22.21
C THR A 75 1.51 6.70 21.07
N LEU A 76 1.92 7.11 19.84
CA LEU A 76 1.91 6.21 18.67
C LEU A 76 2.79 4.97 18.84
N GLN A 77 3.87 5.02 19.62
CA GLN A 77 4.72 3.85 19.81
C GLN A 77 3.94 2.64 20.40
N PHE A 78 2.90 2.91 21.19
CA PHE A 78 2.04 1.89 21.80
C PHE A 78 0.89 1.43 20.90
N LEU A 79 0.63 2.12 19.77
CA LEU A 79 -0.49 1.81 18.87
C LEU A 79 -0.56 0.33 18.50
N PRO A 80 0.54 -0.39 18.15
CA PRO A 80 0.42 -1.78 17.74
C PRO A 80 -0.10 -2.72 18.84
N GLU A 81 0.25 -2.47 20.12
CA GLU A 81 -0.26 -3.25 21.24
C GLU A 81 -1.69 -2.84 21.61
N LEU A 82 -2.03 -1.54 21.52
CA LEU A 82 -3.41 -1.05 21.71
C LEU A 82 -4.37 -1.69 20.68
N VAL A 83 -3.97 -1.75 19.41
CA VAL A 83 -4.74 -2.39 18.34
C VAL A 83 -4.86 -3.90 18.58
N TRP A 84 -3.79 -4.57 19.02
CA TRP A 84 -3.86 -6.00 19.36
C TRP A 84 -4.81 -6.25 20.55
N SER A 85 -4.72 -5.42 21.59
CA SER A 85 -5.55 -5.53 22.79
C SER A 85 -7.04 -5.33 22.48
N TYR A 86 -7.37 -4.26 21.74
CA TYR A 86 -8.73 -4.02 21.24
C TYR A 86 -9.28 -5.22 20.45
N LEU A 87 -8.59 -5.65 19.39
CA LEU A 87 -9.02 -6.77 18.55
C LEU A 87 -9.15 -8.08 19.34
N SER A 88 -8.29 -8.27 20.35
CA SER A 88 -8.33 -9.44 21.24
C SER A 88 -9.61 -9.46 22.08
N VAL A 89 -9.93 -8.37 22.78
CA VAL A 89 -11.14 -8.25 23.60
C VAL A 89 -12.40 -8.47 22.76
N THR A 90 -12.51 -7.78 21.62
CA THR A 90 -13.68 -7.89 20.73
C THR A 90 -13.89 -9.33 20.24
N ALA A 91 -12.81 -10.08 19.99
CA ALA A 91 -12.88 -11.48 19.56
C ALA A 91 -13.13 -12.47 20.72
N GLY A 92 -12.68 -12.14 21.94
CA GLY A 92 -12.93 -12.92 23.15
C GLY A 92 -14.36 -12.80 23.69
N ARG A 93 -15.10 -11.76 23.29
CA ARG A 93 -16.45 -11.42 23.81
C ARG A 93 -16.48 -11.22 25.34
N ASP A 94 -15.43 -10.62 25.89
CA ASP A 94 -15.37 -10.33 27.33
C ASP A 94 -16.31 -9.16 27.70
N PRO A 95 -17.32 -9.36 28.58
CA PRO A 95 -18.23 -8.29 29.00
C PRO A 95 -17.59 -7.20 29.88
N HIS A 96 -16.39 -7.43 30.44
CA HIS A 96 -15.81 -6.60 31.50
C HIS A 96 -14.72 -5.63 31.04
N CYS A 97 -14.53 -5.43 29.74
CA CYS A 97 -13.55 -4.44 29.27
C CYS A 97 -14.08 -3.01 29.44
N SER A 98 -13.25 -2.12 30.01
CA SER A 98 -13.57 -0.73 30.33
C SER A 98 -13.75 0.20 29.12
N GLY A 99 -13.61 -0.29 27.89
CA GLY A 99 -13.77 0.51 26.66
C GLY A 99 -12.73 1.63 26.45
N CYS A 100 -11.83 1.87 27.40
CA CYS A 100 -10.88 2.98 27.36
C CYS A 100 -9.89 2.93 26.18
N ILE A 101 -9.45 1.73 25.76
CA ILE A 101 -8.64 1.54 24.54
C ILE A 101 -9.47 1.88 23.30
N GLU A 102 -10.76 1.51 23.27
CA GLU A 102 -11.65 1.86 22.16
C GLU A 102 -11.79 3.39 22.04
N ALA A 103 -12.08 4.06 23.16
CA ALA A 103 -12.19 5.51 23.23
C ALA A 103 -10.88 6.22 22.83
N LEU A 104 -9.71 5.71 23.27
CA LEU A 104 -8.40 6.24 22.89
C LEU A 104 -8.15 6.13 21.37
N LEU A 105 -8.36 4.94 20.79
CA LEU A 105 -8.15 4.71 19.36
C LEU A 105 -9.10 5.58 18.52
N LEU A 106 -10.36 5.68 18.94
CA LEU A 106 -11.35 6.50 18.25
C LEU A 106 -11.07 8.00 18.38
N GLY A 107 -10.60 8.45 19.54
CA GLY A 107 -10.18 9.82 19.80
C GLY A 107 -8.99 10.23 18.93
N ILE A 108 -7.94 9.40 18.86
CA ILE A 108 -6.79 9.63 17.99
C ILE A 108 -7.24 9.66 16.52
N TYR A 109 -8.11 8.73 16.09
CA TYR A 109 -8.64 8.70 14.73
C TYR A 109 -9.38 10.01 14.39
N ASN A 110 -10.31 10.45 15.23
CA ASN A 110 -11.09 11.66 15.02
C ASN A 110 -10.22 12.93 15.02
N LEU A 111 -9.11 12.97 15.77
CA LEU A 111 -8.12 14.05 15.71
C LEU A 111 -7.28 14.02 14.43
N GLU A 112 -6.94 12.84 13.90
CA GLU A 112 -6.06 12.71 12.72
C GLU A 112 -6.78 12.86 11.37
N ILE A 113 -8.10 12.65 11.29
CA ILE A 113 -8.88 12.83 10.06
C ILE A 113 -9.22 14.29 9.73
N VAL A 114 -9.02 15.20 10.68
CA VAL A 114 -9.17 16.65 10.47
C VAL A 114 -7.82 17.31 10.23
N ASP A 115 -7.81 18.42 9.48
CA ASP A 115 -6.65 19.29 9.38
C ASP A 115 -6.71 20.45 10.41
N LYS A 116 -5.74 21.35 10.33
CA LYS A 116 -5.61 22.49 11.27
C LYS A 116 -6.75 23.51 11.14
N ASP A 117 -7.44 23.52 10.01
CA ASP A 117 -8.55 24.42 9.70
C ASP A 117 -9.92 23.73 9.94
N GLY A 118 -9.89 22.55 10.57
CA GLY A 118 -11.06 21.74 10.91
C GLY A 118 -11.72 21.03 9.72
N GLN A 119 -11.07 21.01 8.55
CA GLN A 119 -11.60 20.35 7.35
C GLN A 119 -11.18 18.89 7.28
N SER A 120 -11.92 18.06 6.52
CA SER A 120 -11.56 16.66 6.31
C SER A 120 -10.25 16.53 5.52
N LYS A 121 -9.24 15.94 6.16
CA LYS A 121 -7.90 15.72 5.61
C LYS A 121 -7.95 14.73 4.44
N VAL A 122 -7.41 15.15 3.29
CA VAL A 122 -7.31 14.32 2.07
C VAL A 122 -5.85 14.07 1.72
N LEU A 123 -5.39 12.85 1.98
CA LEU A 123 -4.01 12.44 1.72
C LEU A 123 -3.85 12.10 0.24
N SER A 124 -3.00 12.86 -0.43
CA SER A 124 -2.79 12.80 -1.87
C SER A 124 -1.36 13.11 -2.24
N PHE A 125 -0.86 12.50 -3.31
CA PHE A 125 0.44 12.79 -3.88
C PHE A 125 0.32 12.99 -5.39
N THR A 126 1.36 13.57 -5.99
CA THR A 126 1.44 13.77 -7.43
C THR A 126 2.32 12.67 -8.03
N ILE A 127 1.82 11.95 -9.03
CA ILE A 127 2.61 10.94 -9.75
C ILE A 127 3.71 11.66 -10.56
N PRO A 128 5.00 11.37 -10.32
CA PRO A 128 6.09 11.94 -11.12
C PRO A 128 6.02 11.50 -12.58
N SER A 129 6.50 12.35 -13.50
CA SER A 129 6.59 12.03 -14.93
C SER A 129 7.99 12.31 -15.45
N LEU A 130 8.57 11.35 -16.20
CA LEU A 130 9.86 11.52 -16.88
C LEU A 130 9.79 12.61 -17.97
N SER A 131 8.60 12.88 -18.49
CA SER A 131 8.35 13.91 -19.50
C SER A 131 8.32 15.34 -18.95
N LYS A 132 8.41 15.52 -17.63
CA LYS A 132 8.55 16.84 -16.98
C LYS A 132 9.93 16.96 -16.30
N PRO A 133 10.56 18.15 -16.33
CA PRO A 133 11.78 18.39 -15.55
C PRO A 133 11.56 18.10 -14.08
N SER A 134 12.57 17.52 -13.45
CA SER A 134 12.59 17.25 -12.01
C SER A 134 13.94 17.63 -11.42
N VAL A 135 14.06 17.60 -10.10
CA VAL A 135 15.35 17.79 -9.41
C VAL A 135 16.41 16.74 -9.78
N TYR A 136 16.03 15.63 -10.41
CA TYR A 136 16.91 14.53 -10.78
C TYR A 136 17.19 14.41 -12.29
N HIS A 137 16.38 15.02 -13.16
CA HIS A 137 16.51 14.84 -14.61
C HIS A 137 15.88 15.97 -15.43
N GLU A 138 16.43 16.19 -16.62
CA GLU A 138 15.86 17.06 -17.66
C GLU A 138 15.32 16.17 -18.81
N PRO A 139 14.06 16.31 -19.28
CA PRO A 139 13.46 15.36 -20.23
C PRO A 139 14.18 15.30 -21.58
N SER A 140 14.81 16.40 -22.00
CA SER A 140 15.62 16.46 -23.22
C SER A 140 16.84 15.52 -23.21
N SER A 141 17.22 15.02 -22.03
CA SER A 141 18.28 14.00 -21.88
C SER A 141 17.81 12.62 -22.35
N PHE A 142 16.50 12.38 -22.38
CA PHE A 142 15.92 11.19 -22.98
C PHE A 142 15.66 11.43 -24.47
N GLY A 143 16.22 10.56 -25.32
CA GLY A 143 15.97 10.63 -26.76
C GLY A 143 14.47 10.53 -27.09
N SER A 144 14.06 11.15 -28.21
CA SER A 144 12.65 11.32 -28.64
C SER A 144 11.77 10.05 -28.67
N LEU A 145 12.35 8.86 -28.55
CA LEU A 145 11.61 7.59 -28.45
C LEU A 145 11.00 7.35 -27.05
N ALA A 146 11.59 7.90 -25.99
CA ALA A 146 11.09 7.78 -24.62
C ALA A 146 9.93 8.75 -24.33
N LEU A 147 9.88 9.87 -25.04
CA LEU A 147 8.85 10.90 -24.94
C LEU A 147 7.86 10.76 -26.11
N THR A 148 7.02 9.74 -26.06
CA THR A 148 5.98 9.53 -27.09
C THR A 148 4.96 10.67 -27.06
N GLU A 149 4.32 10.96 -28.19
CA GLU A 149 3.29 12.00 -28.28
C GLU A 149 2.13 11.75 -27.29
N GLY A 150 1.77 10.49 -27.01
CA GLY A 150 0.81 10.13 -25.96
C GLY A 150 1.33 10.35 -24.52
N ALA A 151 2.63 10.12 -24.29
CA ALA A 151 3.28 10.49 -23.02
C ALA A 151 3.40 12.01 -22.84
N LEU A 152 3.32 12.79 -23.93
CA LEU A 152 3.26 14.25 -23.97
C LEU A 152 1.83 14.81 -23.86
N ALA A 153 0.84 14.19 -24.51
CA ALA A 153 -0.57 14.60 -24.45
C ALA A 153 -1.16 14.43 -23.04
N ASN A 154 -0.73 13.41 -22.30
CA ASN A 154 -1.15 13.15 -20.93
C ASN A 154 -0.40 14.00 -19.87
N HIS A 155 0.12 15.19 -20.22
CA HIS A 155 0.95 16.06 -19.37
C HIS A 155 0.25 16.71 -18.14
N GLY A 156 -0.84 16.15 -17.65
CA GLY A 156 -1.28 16.40 -16.29
C GLY A 156 -0.25 15.85 -15.29
N LEU A 157 0.20 16.68 -14.34
CA LEU A 157 0.75 16.12 -13.10
C LEU A 157 -0.44 15.50 -12.35
N SER A 158 -0.63 14.18 -12.49
CA SER A 158 -1.81 13.52 -11.93
C SER A 158 -1.69 13.47 -10.41
N ARG A 159 -2.55 14.23 -9.73
CA ARG A 159 -2.71 14.17 -8.27
C ARG A 159 -3.68 13.05 -7.95
N VAL A 160 -3.19 12.02 -7.28
CA VAL A 160 -3.98 10.87 -6.82
C VAL A 160 -4.22 10.95 -5.33
N VAL A 161 -5.44 10.66 -4.91
CA VAL A 161 -5.83 10.49 -3.51
C VAL A 161 -5.60 9.03 -3.13
N TYR A 162 -4.91 8.80 -2.02
CA TYR A 162 -4.64 7.45 -1.50
C TYR A 162 -5.26 7.20 -0.13
N SER A 163 -5.77 8.24 0.54
CA SER A 163 -6.55 8.10 1.76
C SER A 163 -7.41 9.35 2.01
N GLY A 164 -8.66 9.14 2.43
CA GLY A 164 -9.62 10.19 2.76
C GLY A 164 -10.37 10.79 1.56
N PRO A 165 -11.32 11.71 1.80
CA PRO A 165 -11.73 12.22 3.11
C PRO A 165 -12.39 11.14 3.96
N HIS A 166 -12.07 11.13 5.25
CA HIS A 166 -12.60 10.17 6.23
C HIS A 166 -13.72 10.79 7.07
N LEU A 167 -14.68 9.98 7.51
CA LEU A 167 -15.82 10.43 8.32
C LEU A 167 -15.58 10.22 9.81
N GLN A 168 -15.86 11.24 10.63
CA GLN A 168 -15.82 11.14 12.09
C GLN A 168 -16.73 10.01 12.60
N ARG A 169 -16.28 9.29 13.63
CA ARG A 169 -17.00 8.14 14.20
C ARG A 169 -17.18 8.31 15.72
N GLU A 170 -18.37 8.00 16.21
CA GLU A 170 -18.72 8.08 17.65
C GLU A 170 -18.53 6.75 18.39
N THR A 171 -18.54 5.62 17.68
CA THR A 171 -18.34 4.27 18.24
C THR A 171 -17.74 3.33 17.19
N PHE A 172 -17.04 2.28 17.63
CA PHE A 172 -16.65 1.20 16.73
C PHE A 172 -17.83 0.31 16.37
N THR A 173 -17.89 -0.08 15.11
CA THR A 173 -18.87 -1.02 14.55
C THR A 173 -18.13 -2.09 13.76
N ALA A 174 -18.78 -3.23 13.52
CA ALA A 174 -18.19 -4.31 12.72
C ALA A 174 -17.75 -3.86 11.31
N GLN A 175 -18.40 -2.82 10.77
CA GLN A 175 -18.13 -2.21 9.46
C GLN A 175 -16.97 -1.20 9.50
N ASN A 176 -17.00 -0.22 10.41
CA ASN A 176 -16.01 0.87 10.43
C ASN A 176 -14.67 0.50 11.08
N ARG A 177 -14.61 -0.58 11.88
CA ARG A 177 -13.43 -0.86 12.72
C ARG A 177 -12.14 -1.00 11.94
N PHE A 178 -12.15 -1.68 10.78
CA PHE A 178 -10.93 -1.83 9.99
C PHE A 178 -10.60 -0.60 9.14
N GLU A 179 -11.58 0.26 8.81
CA GLU A 179 -11.33 1.58 8.22
C GLU A 179 -10.56 2.47 9.21
N VAL A 180 -11.06 2.56 10.45
CA VAL A 180 -10.42 3.29 11.56
C VAL A 180 -9.03 2.75 11.86
N LEU A 181 -8.90 1.44 12.08
CA LEU A 181 -7.61 0.81 12.42
C LEU A 181 -6.59 0.89 11.27
N THR A 182 -7.02 0.84 10.01
CA THR A 182 -6.12 1.02 8.85
C THR A 182 -5.61 2.44 8.76
N PHE A 183 -6.46 3.45 9.01
CA PHE A 183 -6.04 4.85 9.02
C PHE A 183 -5.09 5.17 10.20
N LEU A 184 -5.37 4.65 11.40
CA LEU A 184 -4.45 4.76 12.54
C LEU A 184 -3.09 4.14 12.24
N LEU A 185 -3.07 2.97 11.59
CA LEU A 185 -1.84 2.31 11.18
C LEU A 185 -1.09 3.07 10.06
N LEU A 186 -1.82 3.78 9.19
CA LEU A 186 -1.23 4.72 8.23
C LEU A 186 -0.57 5.92 8.95
N CYS A 187 -1.19 6.47 10.00
CA CYS A 187 -0.59 7.53 10.82
C CYS A 187 0.68 7.04 11.55
N TYR A 188 0.67 5.80 12.05
CA TYR A 188 1.88 5.15 12.59
C TYR A 188 2.97 4.99 11.51
N ASN A 189 2.59 4.53 10.31
CA ASN A 189 3.51 4.36 9.18
C ASN A 189 4.17 5.68 8.75
N ALA A 190 3.45 6.81 8.85
CA ALA A 190 4.01 8.15 8.60
C ALA A 190 5.08 8.59 9.63
N ALA A 191 5.18 7.91 10.78
CA ALA A 191 6.10 8.24 11.87
C ALA A 191 7.16 7.14 12.17
N LEU A 192 7.28 6.11 11.32
CA LEU A 192 8.18 4.95 11.51
C LEU A 192 9.62 5.30 11.87
N SER A 193 10.18 6.35 11.26
CA SER A 193 11.55 6.83 11.52
C SER A 193 11.79 7.35 12.94
N TYR A 194 10.73 7.56 13.72
CA TYR A 194 10.78 7.96 15.13
C TYR A 194 10.38 6.83 16.10
N MET A 195 10.03 5.64 15.59
CA MET A 195 9.58 4.52 16.43
C MET A 195 10.75 3.78 17.05
N THR A 196 10.59 3.40 18.31
CA THR A 196 11.57 2.60 19.05
C THR A 196 11.57 1.14 18.59
N SER A 197 12.68 0.42 18.79
CA SER A 197 12.76 -1.02 18.49
C SER A 197 11.62 -1.80 19.17
N SER A 198 11.30 -1.50 20.43
CA SER A 198 10.16 -2.11 21.15
C SER A 198 8.82 -1.91 20.44
N SER A 199 8.62 -0.77 19.77
CA SER A 199 7.42 -0.49 18.98
C SER A 199 7.41 -1.28 17.67
N LEU A 200 8.54 -1.36 16.96
CA LEU A 200 8.68 -2.18 15.75
C LEU A 200 8.51 -3.67 16.06
N GLN A 201 9.02 -4.14 17.20
CA GLN A 201 8.80 -5.50 17.71
C GLN A 201 7.32 -5.75 18.01
N SER A 202 6.64 -4.80 18.66
CA SER A 202 5.19 -4.87 18.92
C SER A 202 4.39 -4.90 17.61
N LEU A 203 4.78 -4.13 16.59
CA LEU A 203 4.20 -4.14 15.24
C LEU A 203 4.36 -5.49 14.52
N CYS A 204 5.55 -6.08 14.53
CA CYS A 204 5.78 -7.41 13.96
C CYS A 204 4.98 -8.49 14.73
N GLN A 205 4.86 -8.37 16.05
CA GLN A 205 4.05 -9.26 16.87
C GLN A 205 2.55 -9.12 16.59
N LEU A 206 2.01 -7.89 16.54
CA LEU A 206 0.65 -7.59 16.10
C LEU A 206 0.38 -8.25 14.75
N SER A 207 1.24 -7.99 13.77
CA SER A 207 1.08 -8.47 12.40
C SER A 207 1.00 -10.00 12.33
N SER A 208 1.94 -10.68 12.99
CA SER A 208 2.00 -12.14 13.06
C SER A 208 0.80 -12.71 13.80
N ARG A 209 0.41 -12.15 14.97
CA ARG A 209 -0.74 -12.60 15.78
C ARG A 209 -2.06 -12.42 15.01
N VAL A 210 -2.35 -11.23 14.48
CA VAL A 210 -3.60 -10.92 13.75
C VAL A 210 -3.76 -11.79 12.51
N SER A 211 -2.68 -12.04 11.79
CA SER A 211 -2.72 -12.82 10.55
C SER A 211 -3.09 -14.29 10.80
N ILE A 212 -2.59 -14.91 11.87
CA ILE A 212 -2.76 -16.35 12.10
C ILE A 212 -3.76 -16.71 13.21
N CYS A 213 -4.34 -15.73 13.92
CA CYS A 213 -5.34 -15.96 14.96
C CYS A 213 -6.53 -16.77 14.41
N GLY A 214 -6.80 -17.94 15.00
CA GLY A 214 -7.83 -18.89 14.55
C GLY A 214 -7.47 -19.77 13.34
N TYR A 215 -6.19 -19.84 12.97
CA TYR A 215 -5.67 -20.72 11.91
C TYR A 215 -4.63 -21.72 12.48
N PRO A 216 -4.42 -22.90 11.86
CA PRO A 216 -3.49 -23.91 12.37
C PRO A 216 -2.06 -23.39 12.62
N ARG A 217 -1.61 -22.42 11.82
CA ARG A 217 -0.28 -21.79 11.98
C ARG A 217 -0.10 -21.10 13.35
N GLN A 218 -1.18 -20.69 14.04
CA GLN A 218 -1.11 -20.18 15.42
C GLN A 218 -0.46 -21.18 16.39
N GLN A 219 -0.80 -22.47 16.26
CA GLN A 219 -0.26 -23.53 17.10
C GLN A 219 1.23 -23.74 16.80
N VAL A 220 1.62 -23.69 15.52
CA VAL A 220 3.02 -23.76 15.07
C VAL A 220 3.85 -22.60 15.63
N ARG A 221 3.30 -21.37 15.65
CA ARG A 221 3.95 -20.21 16.26
C ARG A 221 3.83 -20.15 17.79
N ARG A 222 3.10 -21.08 18.42
CA ARG A 222 2.84 -21.21 19.86
C ARG A 222 2.24 -19.95 20.52
N TYR A 223 1.45 -19.17 19.79
CA TYR A 223 0.76 -18.02 20.39
C TYR A 223 -0.44 -18.46 21.22
N LYS A 224 -0.42 -18.11 22.50
CA LYS A 224 -1.51 -18.28 23.46
C LYS A 224 -2.51 -17.13 23.34
N GLY A 225 -3.71 -17.32 23.88
CA GLY A 225 -4.81 -16.35 23.86
C GLY A 225 -5.94 -16.80 22.93
N ILE A 226 -6.66 -15.84 22.35
CA ILE A 226 -7.82 -16.09 21.50
C ILE A 226 -7.47 -16.99 20.31
N SER A 227 -8.35 -17.92 19.99
CA SER A 227 -8.24 -18.86 18.86
C SER A 227 -9.42 -18.73 17.89
N ALA A 228 -10.07 -17.57 17.86
CA ALA A 228 -11.12 -17.20 16.91
C ALA A 228 -10.52 -16.45 15.71
N ARG A 229 -11.07 -16.66 14.51
CA ARG A 229 -10.59 -15.97 13.30
C ARG A 229 -11.00 -14.51 13.31
N LEU A 230 -10.01 -13.61 13.24
CA LEU A 230 -10.24 -12.17 13.05
C LEU A 230 -10.56 -11.90 11.59
N MET A 231 -11.67 -11.22 11.29
CA MET A 231 -12.00 -10.77 9.92
C MET A 231 -11.19 -9.51 9.60
N VAL A 232 -10.13 -9.63 8.80
CA VAL A 232 -9.17 -8.55 8.50
C VAL A 232 -9.31 -8.14 7.03
N THR A 233 -9.08 -6.86 6.70
CA THR A 233 -9.12 -6.35 5.32
C THR A 233 -7.75 -6.40 4.64
N SER A 234 -7.73 -6.48 3.30
CA SER A 234 -6.47 -6.42 2.52
C SER A 234 -5.69 -5.13 2.80
N GLU A 235 -6.37 -3.98 2.85
CA GLU A 235 -5.79 -2.67 3.14
C GLU A 235 -5.05 -2.62 4.48
N PHE A 236 -5.63 -3.22 5.53
CA PHE A 236 -4.98 -3.33 6.84
C PHE A 236 -3.70 -4.16 6.76
N LEU A 237 -3.71 -5.28 6.02
CA LEU A 237 -2.51 -6.09 5.80
C LEU A 237 -1.44 -5.33 5.01
N VAL A 238 -1.81 -4.53 4.00
CA VAL A 238 -0.87 -3.68 3.25
C VAL A 238 -0.20 -2.63 4.15
N GLN A 239 -0.95 -2.03 5.09
CA GLN A 239 -0.38 -1.13 6.09
C GLN A 239 0.55 -1.86 7.06
N LEU A 240 0.22 -3.09 7.50
CA LEU A 240 1.15 -3.91 8.30
C LEU A 240 2.43 -4.25 7.52
N ILE A 241 2.31 -4.65 6.25
CA ILE A 241 3.46 -4.97 5.37
C ILE A 241 4.39 -3.76 5.21
N THR A 242 3.85 -2.56 5.11
CA THR A 242 4.63 -1.31 5.04
C THR A 242 5.49 -1.13 6.30
N GLY A 243 4.91 -1.32 7.48
CA GLY A 243 5.63 -1.28 8.75
C GLY A 243 6.64 -2.43 8.94
N ILE A 244 6.29 -3.65 8.52
CA ILE A 244 7.19 -4.81 8.53
C ILE A 244 8.41 -4.57 7.63
N HIS A 245 8.23 -3.98 6.45
CA HIS A 245 9.33 -3.64 5.55
C HIS A 245 10.33 -2.67 6.21
N PHE A 246 9.82 -1.66 6.92
CA PHE A 246 10.67 -0.77 7.70
C PHE A 246 11.39 -1.52 8.83
N ALA A 247 10.70 -2.36 9.59
CA ALA A 247 11.28 -3.15 10.68
C ALA A 247 12.42 -4.08 10.19
N LEU A 248 12.21 -4.76 9.05
CA LEU A 248 13.20 -5.60 8.37
C LEU A 248 14.49 -4.83 8.01
N CYS A 249 14.35 -3.56 7.58
CA CYS A 249 15.49 -2.71 7.25
C CYS A 249 16.16 -2.03 8.46
N ASN A 250 15.54 -2.09 9.65
CA ASN A 250 15.98 -1.39 10.86
C ASN A 250 16.24 -2.34 12.05
N GLY A 251 16.81 -3.51 11.77
CA GLY A 251 17.35 -4.44 12.77
C GLY A 251 16.42 -5.56 13.22
N GLU A 252 15.11 -5.46 13.00
CA GLU A 252 14.11 -6.44 13.46
C GLU A 252 13.89 -7.56 12.43
N VAL A 253 14.99 -8.14 11.91
CA VAL A 253 14.97 -9.06 10.76
C VAL A 253 14.19 -10.35 11.06
N ASP A 254 14.41 -10.98 12.21
CA ASP A 254 13.77 -12.26 12.56
C ASP A 254 12.25 -12.11 12.76
N LEU A 255 11.85 -11.09 13.54
CA LEU A 255 10.46 -10.80 13.83
C LEU A 255 9.73 -10.27 12.59
N GLY A 256 10.37 -9.42 11.80
CA GLY A 256 9.85 -8.93 10.53
C GLY A 256 9.66 -10.04 9.50
N SER A 257 10.61 -10.96 9.35
CA SER A 257 10.53 -12.07 8.39
C SER A 257 9.42 -13.05 8.79
N LYS A 258 9.34 -13.38 10.09
CA LYS A 258 8.25 -14.16 10.67
C LYS A 258 6.89 -13.50 10.43
N ALA A 259 6.78 -12.19 10.67
CA ALA A 259 5.55 -11.44 10.46
C ALA A 259 5.14 -11.42 8.98
N LEU A 260 6.08 -11.18 8.06
CA LEU A 260 5.81 -11.16 6.61
C LEU A 260 5.31 -12.52 6.11
N ASP A 261 5.96 -13.62 6.51
CA ASP A 261 5.52 -14.98 6.15
C ASP A 261 4.13 -15.32 6.71
N ASP A 262 3.78 -14.79 7.87
CA ASP A 262 2.49 -15.01 8.54
C ASP A 262 1.38 -14.17 7.91
N VAL A 263 1.66 -12.92 7.50
CA VAL A 263 0.76 -12.07 6.71
C VAL A 263 0.53 -12.66 5.32
N LEU A 264 1.59 -13.12 4.63
CA LEU A 264 1.49 -13.76 3.32
C LEU A 264 0.65 -15.04 3.39
N TYR A 265 0.84 -15.87 4.43
CA TYR A 265 -0.01 -17.03 4.67
C TYR A 265 -1.49 -16.66 4.83
N ARG A 266 -1.79 -15.56 5.54
CA ARG A 266 -3.18 -15.09 5.67
C ARG A 266 -3.74 -14.59 4.34
N ALA A 267 -2.97 -13.78 3.62
CA ALA A 267 -3.37 -13.24 2.32
C ALA A 267 -3.57 -14.34 1.25
N GLN A 268 -2.84 -15.47 1.35
CA GLN A 268 -3.07 -16.66 0.51
C GLN A 268 -4.42 -17.33 0.82
N LEU A 269 -4.81 -17.43 2.09
CA LEU A 269 -6.06 -18.09 2.50
C LEU A 269 -7.30 -17.24 2.20
N GLU A 270 -7.21 -15.92 2.31
CA GLU A 270 -8.30 -14.97 2.01
C GLU A 270 -8.28 -14.46 0.56
N LEU A 271 -7.30 -14.89 -0.25
CA LEU A 271 -7.10 -14.47 -1.64
C LEU A 271 -6.97 -12.94 -1.82
N PHE A 272 -6.22 -12.27 -0.96
CA PHE A 272 -5.99 -10.81 -1.02
C PHE A 272 -4.82 -10.43 -1.94
N PRO A 273 -5.07 -9.96 -3.18
CA PRO A 273 -4.02 -9.81 -4.18
C PRO A 273 -3.04 -8.67 -3.88
N GLU A 274 -3.48 -7.58 -3.25
CA GLU A 274 -2.64 -6.42 -2.94
C GLU A 274 -1.59 -6.77 -1.87
N ALA A 275 -2.03 -7.42 -0.78
CA ALA A 275 -1.15 -7.90 0.28
C ALA A 275 -0.16 -8.97 -0.23
N LEU A 276 -0.61 -9.87 -1.12
CA LEU A 276 0.27 -10.84 -1.79
C LEU A 276 1.29 -10.16 -2.69
N LEU A 277 0.87 -9.18 -3.50
CA LEU A 277 1.76 -8.48 -4.44
C LEU A 277 2.86 -7.72 -3.69
N VAL A 278 2.49 -6.88 -2.73
CA VAL A 278 3.45 -6.05 -1.98
C VAL A 278 4.37 -6.93 -1.12
N GLY A 279 3.81 -7.92 -0.41
CA GLY A 279 4.59 -8.82 0.44
C GLY A 279 5.58 -9.69 -0.33
N ASN A 280 5.18 -10.22 -1.50
CA ASN A 280 6.10 -10.97 -2.36
C ASN A 280 7.16 -10.07 -3.01
N ALA A 281 6.82 -8.84 -3.39
CA ALA A 281 7.80 -7.88 -3.91
C ALA A 281 8.90 -7.57 -2.88
N ILE A 282 8.53 -7.33 -1.61
CA ILE A 282 9.48 -7.16 -0.51
C ILE A 282 10.33 -8.42 -0.31
N LYS A 283 9.69 -9.61 -0.28
CA LYS A 283 10.39 -10.88 -0.13
C LYS A 283 11.42 -11.08 -1.25
N SER A 284 11.06 -10.85 -2.51
CA SER A 284 11.97 -10.93 -3.65
C SER A 284 13.11 -9.90 -3.58
N SER A 285 12.82 -8.66 -3.17
CA SER A 285 13.84 -7.61 -2.99
C SER A 285 14.91 -8.02 -1.97
N LEU A 286 14.49 -8.59 -0.83
CA LEU A 286 15.39 -9.05 0.23
C LEU A 286 16.26 -10.24 -0.24
N HIS A 287 15.69 -11.20 -0.99
CA HIS A 287 16.49 -12.29 -1.58
C HIS A 287 17.51 -11.74 -2.60
N GLY A 288 17.13 -10.74 -3.40
CA GLY A 288 18.03 -10.04 -4.32
C GLY A 288 19.18 -9.32 -3.61
N ALA A 289 18.94 -8.72 -2.44
CA ALA A 289 19.97 -8.09 -1.63
C ALA A 289 20.98 -9.13 -1.08
N THR A 290 20.49 -10.25 -0.55
CA THR A 290 21.33 -11.35 -0.03
C THR A 290 22.18 -12.03 -1.12
N LEU A 291 21.68 -12.11 -2.35
CA LEU A 291 22.46 -12.64 -3.48
C LEU A 291 23.54 -11.67 -3.96
N LYS A 292 23.31 -10.35 -3.84
CA LYS A 292 24.26 -9.30 -4.27
C LYS A 292 25.31 -8.94 -3.23
N SER A 293 25.10 -9.21 -1.94
CA SER A 293 26.11 -8.93 -0.89
C SER A 293 27.42 -9.71 -1.06
N ASN A 294 27.42 -10.81 -1.83
CA ASN A 294 28.61 -11.61 -2.12
C ASN A 294 29.50 -11.06 -3.26
N LYS A 295 29.06 -10.04 -4.03
CA LYS A 295 29.88 -9.38 -5.06
C LYS A 295 29.49 -7.89 -5.22
N GLU A 296 30.30 -7.03 -4.60
CA GLU A 296 30.45 -5.59 -4.83
C GLU A 296 29.20 -4.67 -4.78
N GLY A 297 29.29 -3.65 -3.91
CA GLY A 297 28.92 -2.26 -4.27
C GLY A 297 27.50 -1.96 -4.73
N THR A 298 26.56 -1.90 -3.78
CA THR A 298 25.42 -0.96 -3.70
C THR A 298 24.80 -0.41 -5.00
N ARG A 299 23.59 -0.88 -5.35
CA ARG A 299 22.45 -0.07 -5.85
C ARG A 299 21.17 -0.91 -5.82
N SER A 300 20.19 -0.50 -5.01
CA SER A 300 18.93 -1.23 -4.78
C SER A 300 17.90 -1.11 -5.91
N ILE A 301 18.12 -0.20 -6.86
CA ILE A 301 17.36 -0.11 -8.11
C ILE A 301 18.35 -0.09 -9.27
N GLN A 302 18.52 -1.24 -9.92
CA GLN A 302 19.05 -1.28 -11.29
C GLN A 302 17.87 -1.09 -12.24
N VAL A 303 17.60 0.16 -12.61
CA VAL A 303 16.89 0.41 -13.86
C VAL A 303 17.86 0.02 -14.96
N GLU A 304 17.66 -1.15 -15.56
CA GLU A 304 18.22 -1.42 -16.88
C GLU A 304 17.54 -0.49 -17.87
N ILE A 305 18.06 0.74 -17.95
CA ILE A 305 17.90 1.57 -19.14
C ILE A 305 18.64 0.79 -20.22
N THR A 306 17.92 -0.03 -20.99
CA THR A 306 18.45 -0.67 -22.19
C THR A 306 19.19 0.41 -22.96
N PRO A 307 20.52 0.34 -23.08
CA PRO A 307 21.29 1.46 -23.60
C PRO A 307 20.79 1.70 -25.02
N THR A 308 20.14 2.84 -25.22
CA THR A 308 19.77 3.29 -26.55
C THR A 308 21.10 3.62 -27.20
N ALA A 309 21.67 2.63 -27.90
CA ALA A 309 22.91 2.77 -28.63
C ALA A 309 22.82 4.06 -29.45
N PRO A 310 23.91 4.86 -29.55
CA PRO A 310 23.88 6.15 -30.20
C PRO A 310 23.64 5.97 -31.69
N ARG A 311 22.36 5.80 -32.05
CA ARG A 311 21.85 5.99 -33.41
C ARG A 311 21.99 7.47 -33.65
N ILE A 312 23.15 7.82 -34.20
CA ILE A 312 23.43 9.10 -34.83
C ILE A 312 22.15 9.54 -35.53
N SER A 313 21.59 10.67 -35.09
CA SER A 313 20.42 11.26 -35.72
C SER A 313 20.82 11.60 -37.15
N ARG A 314 20.53 10.69 -38.07
CA ARG A 314 20.69 10.92 -39.50
C ARG A 314 19.55 11.85 -39.85
N ASN A 315 19.84 13.15 -39.80
CA ASN A 315 18.91 14.26 -40.01
C ASN A 315 17.85 13.87 -41.03
N ALA A 316 16.57 13.88 -40.62
CA ALA A 316 15.48 13.55 -41.51
C ALA A 316 15.58 14.43 -42.76
N VAL A 317 15.74 13.79 -43.93
CA VAL A 317 15.93 14.49 -45.19
C VAL A 317 14.59 15.12 -45.59
N THR A 318 14.35 16.33 -45.10
CA THR A 318 13.24 17.15 -45.56
C THR A 318 13.48 17.57 -47.00
N SER A 319 12.39 17.81 -47.75
CA SER A 319 12.44 18.22 -49.17
C SER A 319 13.23 19.51 -49.42
N LEU A 320 13.47 20.32 -48.38
CA LEU A 320 14.39 21.47 -48.41
C LEU A 320 15.84 21.07 -48.71
N SER A 321 16.34 19.99 -48.10
CA SER A 321 17.75 19.58 -48.18
C SER A 321 18.19 19.23 -49.61
N ILE A 322 17.28 18.64 -50.40
CA ILE A 322 17.53 18.23 -51.79
C ILE A 322 17.73 19.43 -52.73
N ARG A 323 17.15 20.61 -52.43
CA ARG A 323 17.29 21.80 -53.28
C ARG A 323 18.67 22.45 -53.21
N GLY A 324 19.42 22.28 -52.12
CA GLY A 324 20.72 22.94 -51.93
C GLY A 324 21.84 22.41 -52.84
N HIS A 325 21.79 21.14 -53.24
CA HIS A 325 22.93 20.45 -53.86
C HIS A 325 23.01 20.50 -55.39
N ARG A 326 22.11 21.22 -56.10
CA ARG A 326 22.09 21.23 -57.58
C ARG A 326 23.03 22.24 -58.26
N TRP A 327 23.70 23.13 -57.53
CA TRP A 327 24.64 24.10 -58.10
C TRP A 327 26.05 24.02 -57.49
N LYS A 328 26.83 23.05 -57.99
CA LYS A 328 28.28 23.19 -58.09
C LYS A 328 28.79 22.31 -59.25
N ARG A 329 28.78 22.85 -60.46
CA ARG A 329 29.60 22.28 -61.56
C ARG A 329 31.06 22.64 -61.25
N HIS A 330 31.96 21.69 -61.46
CA HIS A 330 33.39 21.99 -61.47
C HIS A 330 33.81 22.31 -62.91
N GLU A 331 34.65 23.34 -63.04
CA GLU A 331 35.40 23.61 -64.25
C GLU A 331 36.71 22.80 -64.26
N SER A 332 37.09 22.36 -65.47
CA SER A 332 38.45 22.26 -66.03
C SER A 332 39.53 21.29 -65.52
N GLN A 333 40.29 20.79 -66.51
CA GLN A 333 41.63 20.17 -66.52
C GLN A 333 41.77 18.73 -65.97
N GLU A 334 42.12 17.70 -66.78
CA GLU A 334 43.28 17.50 -67.69
C GLU A 334 44.62 17.52 -66.91
N ASP A 335 45.55 16.58 -67.02
CA ASP A 335 45.77 15.43 -67.94
C ASP A 335 46.17 14.16 -67.09
N SER A 336 46.49 12.95 -67.55
CA SER A 336 46.82 12.40 -68.88
C SER A 336 46.42 10.91 -69.03
N VAL A 337 46.90 10.23 -70.09
CA VAL A 337 46.62 8.82 -70.43
C VAL A 337 47.91 8.03 -70.65
N ASP A 338 47.97 6.76 -70.21
CA ASP A 338 48.60 5.69 -70.99
C ASP A 338 47.93 4.32 -70.71
N SER A 339 48.03 3.37 -71.64
CA SER A 339 47.24 2.11 -71.67
C SER A 339 48.13 0.84 -71.78
N PRO A 340 47.63 -0.35 -72.17
CA PRO A 340 46.96 -1.32 -71.29
C PRO A 340 47.67 -2.69 -71.25
N ASP A 341 47.35 -3.58 -70.30
CA ASP A 341 46.82 -4.95 -70.59
C ASP A 341 46.52 -5.82 -69.35
N SER A 342 45.79 -6.92 -69.59
CA SER A 342 45.50 -8.09 -68.73
C SER A 342 44.38 -8.02 -67.66
N CYS A 343 43.42 -8.93 -67.82
CA CYS A 343 42.26 -9.24 -66.96
C CYS A 343 42.33 -10.73 -66.53
N PRO A 344 41.36 -11.28 -65.75
CA PRO A 344 40.79 -10.82 -64.48
C PRO A 344 40.77 -11.97 -63.43
N THR A 345 40.36 -11.75 -62.18
CA THR A 345 39.97 -12.88 -61.28
C THR A 345 39.12 -12.48 -60.06
N GLY A 346 38.05 -13.23 -59.76
CA GLY A 346 37.41 -13.26 -58.43
C GLY A 346 36.04 -12.55 -58.34
N PRO A 347 34.98 -13.19 -57.80
CA PRO A 347 33.60 -12.73 -58.04
C PRO A 347 32.91 -11.98 -56.88
N ILE A 348 31.88 -11.22 -57.24
CA ILE A 348 30.86 -10.65 -56.34
C ILE A 348 29.79 -11.72 -56.07
N PRO A 349 29.37 -11.96 -54.82
CA PRO A 349 28.19 -12.78 -54.53
C PRO A 349 26.91 -11.93 -54.53
N GLU A 350 26.01 -12.24 -55.47
CA GLU A 350 24.61 -11.79 -55.43
C GLU A 350 23.82 -12.54 -54.34
N ILE A 351 22.85 -11.88 -53.71
CA ILE A 351 21.98 -12.48 -52.70
C ILE A 351 20.60 -12.72 -53.33
N SER A 352 20.36 -13.96 -53.77
CA SER A 352 19.09 -14.37 -54.37
C SER A 352 18.04 -14.75 -53.32
N VAL A 353 16.80 -14.30 -53.52
CA VAL A 353 15.63 -14.66 -52.72
C VAL A 353 14.80 -15.70 -53.46
N THR A 354 14.53 -16.85 -52.83
CA THR A 354 13.29 -17.68 -52.88
C THR A 354 13.58 -19.14 -52.49
N GLY A 355 12.62 -19.79 -51.83
CA GLY A 355 12.75 -21.18 -51.39
C GLY A 355 11.63 -21.61 -50.46
N VAL A 356 10.43 -21.83 -51.01
CA VAL A 356 9.26 -22.35 -50.29
C VAL A 356 8.85 -23.71 -50.86
N SER A 357 8.89 -24.74 -50.02
CA SER A 357 8.16 -26.01 -50.16
C SER A 357 7.80 -26.51 -48.76
N GLY A 358 6.60 -27.00 -48.43
CA GLY A 358 5.37 -27.05 -49.23
C GLY A 358 4.78 -28.45 -49.36
N GLU A 359 4.18 -28.99 -48.30
CA GLU A 359 3.24 -30.11 -48.40
C GLU A 359 1.98 -29.86 -47.55
N ARG A 360 0.82 -30.26 -48.10
CA ARG A 360 -0.52 -30.21 -47.50
C ARG A 360 -1.20 -31.55 -47.72
N LEU A 361 -2.00 -32.00 -46.76
CA LEU A 361 -3.10 -32.95 -46.97
C LEU A 361 -4.39 -32.37 -46.35
N ALA A 362 -5.56 -32.74 -46.87
CA ALA A 362 -6.75 -31.89 -46.82
C ALA A 362 -8.04 -32.57 -46.32
N ASN A 363 -8.84 -31.75 -45.63
CA ASN A 363 -10.31 -31.68 -45.52
C ASN A 363 -11.18 -32.92 -45.21
N GLY A 364 -12.16 -32.68 -44.31
CA GLY A 364 -13.40 -33.47 -44.20
C GLY A 364 -14.27 -33.05 -43.02
N GLU A 365 -15.24 -32.14 -43.24
CA GLU A 365 -16.31 -31.85 -42.27
C GLU A 365 -17.46 -32.87 -42.41
N ALA A 366 -18.02 -33.35 -41.29
CA ALA A 366 -19.36 -33.95 -41.27
C ALA A 366 -20.01 -33.84 -39.88
N LEU A 367 -21.27 -33.40 -39.86
CA LEU A 367 -22.13 -33.26 -38.68
C LEU A 367 -23.27 -34.28 -38.76
N ARG A 368 -23.56 -35.06 -37.70
CA ARG A 368 -24.94 -35.46 -37.29
C ARG A 368 -25.04 -36.37 -36.03
N SER A 369 -25.88 -35.91 -35.09
CA SER A 369 -26.89 -36.61 -34.26
C SER A 369 -26.71 -38.05 -33.71
N ARG A 370 -26.94 -38.22 -32.38
CA ARG A 370 -27.89 -39.13 -31.65
C ARG A 370 -28.19 -40.54 -32.23
N THR A 371 -28.37 -41.63 -31.45
CA THR A 371 -29.10 -41.79 -30.15
C THR A 371 -28.81 -43.16 -29.48
N GLU A 372 -28.99 -43.26 -28.15
CA GLU A 372 -29.41 -44.46 -27.31
C GLU A 372 -28.61 -45.80 -27.36
N GLY A 373 -28.56 -46.64 -26.30
CA GLY A 373 -29.16 -46.57 -24.95
C GLY A 373 -28.76 -47.76 -24.02
N GLU A 374 -29.50 -47.95 -22.91
CA GLU A 374 -29.46 -49.05 -21.89
C GLU A 374 -28.34 -49.07 -20.80
N ALA A 375 -28.59 -49.39 -19.51
CA ALA A 375 -29.84 -49.50 -18.70
C ALA A 375 -29.54 -49.58 -17.17
N LEU A 376 -30.61 -49.46 -16.33
CA LEU A 376 -30.73 -49.71 -14.87
C LEU A 376 -30.11 -48.64 -13.92
N GLY A 377 -30.78 -48.05 -12.92
CA GLY A 377 -32.18 -48.07 -12.41
C GLY A 377 -32.20 -47.67 -10.92
N GLY A 378 -33.21 -47.02 -10.30
CA GLY A 378 -34.47 -46.41 -10.77
C GLY A 378 -35.28 -45.80 -9.59
N ALA A 379 -36.39 -45.09 -9.89
CA ALA A 379 -37.45 -44.56 -8.99
C ALA A 379 -37.05 -43.51 -7.90
N THR A 380 -37.90 -42.56 -7.48
CA THR A 380 -39.38 -42.41 -7.64
C THR A 380 -39.82 -40.93 -7.79
N GLU A 381 -41.07 -40.73 -8.19
CA GLU A 381 -41.81 -39.49 -8.55
C GLU A 381 -42.05 -38.53 -7.32
N VAL A 382 -42.61 -37.31 -7.40
CA VAL A 382 -43.88 -36.84 -8.01
C VAL A 382 -43.94 -35.30 -8.20
N GLY A 383 -44.44 -34.84 -9.37
CA GLY A 383 -45.47 -33.80 -9.51
C GLY A 383 -45.13 -32.29 -9.46
N VAL A 384 -45.22 -31.62 -10.62
CA VAL A 384 -45.54 -30.18 -10.76
C VAL A 384 -46.36 -29.95 -12.04
N ASP A 385 -47.44 -29.17 -11.94
CA ASP A 385 -47.97 -28.33 -13.04
C ASP A 385 -48.80 -27.17 -12.42
N PRO A 386 -49.08 -26.03 -13.11
CA PRO A 386 -48.78 -24.74 -12.50
C PRO A 386 -49.98 -23.77 -12.49
N ARG A 387 -49.86 -22.65 -11.75
CA ARG A 387 -50.57 -21.38 -12.03
C ARG A 387 -50.09 -20.20 -11.17
N GLY A 388 -49.64 -19.15 -11.86
CA GLY A 388 -50.04 -17.78 -11.54
C GLY A 388 -49.11 -16.89 -10.69
N GLN A 389 -49.17 -15.61 -11.03
CA GLN A 389 -48.90 -14.43 -10.19
C GLN A 389 -47.42 -14.05 -9.92
N GLU A 390 -46.96 -12.78 -9.90
CA GLU A 390 -47.32 -11.53 -10.59
C GLU A 390 -46.19 -10.50 -10.33
N VAL A 391 -45.60 -9.89 -11.38
CA VAL A 391 -44.39 -9.06 -11.21
C VAL A 391 -44.75 -7.59 -10.93
N ARG A 392 -44.67 -7.18 -9.65
CA ARG A 392 -44.92 -5.78 -9.25
C ARG A 392 -43.64 -4.93 -9.23
N ARG A 393 -43.42 -4.17 -10.32
CA ARG A 393 -42.40 -3.10 -10.39
C ARG A 393 -42.65 -2.02 -9.34
N GLN A 394 -41.66 -1.69 -8.50
CA GLN A 394 -41.63 -0.42 -7.76
C GLN A 394 -40.89 0.64 -8.59
N LYS A 395 -41.47 1.84 -8.70
CA LYS A 395 -40.89 3.00 -9.38
C LYS A 395 -40.19 3.92 -8.38
N SER A 396 -39.05 4.45 -8.80
CA SER A 396 -38.37 5.59 -8.18
C SER A 396 -39.25 6.85 -8.22
N VAL A 397 -39.19 7.68 -7.17
CA VAL A 397 -39.73 9.04 -7.14
C VAL A 397 -38.65 9.98 -6.60
N ARG A 398 -38.30 11.01 -7.38
CA ARG A 398 -37.38 12.10 -6.98
C ARG A 398 -37.72 13.37 -7.78
N ARG A 399 -37.52 14.54 -7.15
CA ARG A 399 -37.84 15.91 -7.62
C ARG A 399 -39.35 16.23 -7.66
N HIS A 400 -39.81 17.48 -7.52
CA HIS A 400 -39.17 18.81 -7.41
C HIS A 400 -39.85 19.64 -6.31
N LEU A 401 -39.11 20.52 -5.61
CA LEU A 401 -39.30 21.99 -5.71
C LEU A 401 -38.18 22.72 -4.94
N GLU A 402 -37.43 23.60 -5.62
CA GLU A 402 -36.66 24.68 -5.02
C GLU A 402 -37.26 25.98 -5.53
N ASP A 403 -37.54 26.95 -4.64
CA ASP A 403 -37.29 28.39 -4.81
C ASP A 403 -37.85 29.18 -3.60
N GLY A 404 -37.14 30.22 -3.17
CA GLY A 404 -37.69 31.27 -2.29
C GLY A 404 -37.12 31.40 -0.86
N THR A 405 -35.94 32.01 -0.72
CA THR A 405 -35.48 32.69 0.51
C THR A 405 -36.07 34.12 0.62
N PRO A 406 -35.90 34.86 1.73
CA PRO A 406 -36.21 34.55 3.14
C PRO A 406 -37.06 35.68 3.80
N SER A 407 -37.61 35.49 5.00
CA SER A 407 -38.07 36.62 5.84
C SER A 407 -38.03 36.32 7.35
N ALA A 408 -37.77 37.35 8.14
CA ALA A 408 -37.60 37.28 9.59
C ALA A 408 -38.90 37.55 10.38
N GLY A 409 -38.90 37.10 11.64
CA GLY A 409 -39.81 37.50 12.72
C GLY A 409 -40.74 36.38 13.23
N ARG A 410 -41.15 36.33 14.50
CA ARG A 410 -40.78 37.01 15.76
C ARG A 410 -41.72 36.44 16.85
N VAL A 411 -41.17 35.78 17.89
CA VAL A 411 -41.67 35.76 19.29
C VAL A 411 -42.92 34.93 19.69
N GLN A 412 -42.75 34.14 20.77
CA GLN A 412 -43.72 33.59 21.77
C GLN A 412 -44.88 32.70 21.28
N PHE A 413 -45.33 31.68 22.02
CA PHE A 413 -45.08 31.30 23.44
C PHE A 413 -44.36 29.96 23.58
#